data_AF-A0A971T534-F1
#
_entry.id   AF-A0A971T534-F1
#
_cell.length_a   1.000
_cell.length_b   1.000
_cell.length_c   1.000
_cell.angle_alpha   90.00
_cell.angle_beta   90.00
_cell.angle_gamma   90.00
#
_symmetry.space_group_name_H-M   'P 1'
#
loop_
_entity.id
_entity.type
_entity.pdbx_description
1 polymer ?
#
loop_
_entity_poly.entity_id
_entity_poly.type
_entity_poly.pdbx_seq_one_letter_code
_entity_poly.pdbx_strand_id
1 'polypeptide(L)'
;MGIIIGKENQVFLIMLFLIASLPVMPGCSHNPSSPVQSESVKPPEISSPTDGEIIALIQRADALPLEAFNKLEPASVVEDSETGNMYILFTAELDSADKMKAYLSQAWSPEAVETFMNLYKVVGGKLCYPMSNWSSIGMHNDTDKVTKRELLEGNVMNVTINGKGPDGLFDRTYQLRKVDGSWLVAYSPELDEIR
;
A
#
# COMPACT_ATOMS: atom_id res chain seq x y z
N MET A 1 39.20 -9.61 17.57
CA MET A 1 39.04 -11.06 17.34
C MET A 1 37.55 -11.35 17.37
N GLY A 2 36.96 -11.66 16.22
CA GLY A 2 35.59 -12.14 16.13
C GLY A 2 35.55 -13.66 16.30
N ILE A 3 34.40 -14.20 16.70
CA ILE A 3 34.08 -15.62 16.54
C ILE A 3 32.80 -15.68 15.72
N ILE A 4 32.86 -16.44 14.62
CA ILE A 4 31.75 -16.80 13.73
C ILE A 4 31.51 -18.32 13.88
N ILE A 5 30.29 -18.65 14.30
CA ILE A 5 29.30 -19.66 13.83
C ILE A 5 29.75 -21.10 13.50
N GLY A 6 29.08 -22.06 14.16
CA GLY A 6 28.80 -23.41 13.64
C GLY A 6 27.31 -23.53 13.25
N LYS A 7 27.04 -24.14 12.10
CA LYS A 7 25.75 -24.25 11.41
C LYS A 7 25.00 -25.50 11.86
N GLU A 8 23.67 -25.42 11.76
CA GLU A 8 22.67 -26.49 11.80
C GLU A 8 22.11 -26.84 13.19
N ASN A 9 20.81 -26.53 13.36
CA ASN A 9 19.93 -26.70 14.53
C ASN A 9 19.92 -25.55 15.55
N GLN A 10 18.81 -24.79 15.52
CA GLN A 10 18.43 -23.64 16.35
C GLN A 10 18.87 -23.71 17.83
N VAL A 11 19.39 -22.61 18.40
CA VAL A 11 19.07 -22.15 19.77
C VAL A 11 19.30 -20.62 19.86
N PHE A 12 18.27 -19.91 20.33
CA PHE A 12 18.28 -18.51 20.78
C PHE A 12 19.21 -18.30 21.99
N LEU A 13 19.91 -17.17 22.08
CA LEU A 13 20.28 -16.64 23.40
C LEU A 13 20.14 -15.12 23.47
N ILE A 14 19.26 -14.76 24.39
CA ILE A 14 18.90 -13.44 24.89
C ILE A 14 20.07 -12.87 25.71
N MET A 15 20.34 -11.56 25.60
CA MET A 15 21.01 -10.83 26.69
C MET A 15 20.20 -9.59 27.07
N LEU A 16 19.72 -9.63 28.31
CA LEU A 16 18.83 -8.69 28.97
C LEU A 16 19.64 -7.86 29.98
N PHE A 17 19.21 -6.60 30.16
CA PHE A 17 19.50 -5.65 31.25
C PHE A 17 20.86 -4.92 31.28
N LEU A 18 20.84 -3.59 31.48
CA LEU A 18 20.85 -3.03 32.84
C LEU A 18 20.48 -1.54 32.90
N ILE A 19 19.76 -1.21 33.96
CA ILE A 19 19.19 0.08 34.37
C ILE A 19 20.32 1.02 34.85
N ALA A 20 20.30 2.29 34.43
CA ALA A 20 21.17 3.33 34.99
C ALA A 20 20.33 4.52 35.49
N SER A 21 20.03 4.44 36.79
CA SER A 21 20.02 5.50 37.82
C SER A 21 19.55 6.92 37.48
N LEU A 22 18.40 7.26 38.07
CA LEU A 22 17.95 8.61 38.44
C LEU A 22 18.91 9.30 39.43
N PRO A 23 19.11 10.62 39.33
CA PRO A 23 19.36 11.48 40.47
C PRO A 23 18.07 12.15 40.96
N VAL A 24 17.71 11.85 42.21
CA VAL A 24 16.70 12.57 43.01
C VAL A 24 17.34 13.85 43.55
N MET A 25 16.68 14.99 43.38
CA MET A 25 16.88 16.15 44.27
C MET A 25 15.54 16.83 44.62
N PRO A 26 15.46 17.43 45.83
CA PRO A 26 14.21 17.83 46.46
C PRO A 26 13.85 19.31 46.26
N GLY A 27 12.54 19.59 46.25
CA GLY A 27 11.97 20.82 46.83
C GLY A 27 11.61 21.95 45.86
N CYS A 28 10.30 22.17 45.71
CA CYS A 28 9.72 23.51 45.79
C CYS A 28 8.24 23.39 46.21
N SER A 29 7.82 24.31 47.05
CA SER A 29 6.59 24.27 47.84
C SER A 29 5.53 25.22 47.30
N HIS A 30 4.26 24.90 47.57
CA HIS A 30 3.08 25.75 47.64
C HIS A 30 2.61 26.48 46.36
N ASN A 31 1.49 26.01 45.79
CA ASN A 31 0.23 26.76 45.72
C ASN A 31 -0.90 25.92 45.10
N PRO A 32 -2.01 25.60 45.80
CA PRO A 32 -3.23 25.17 45.15
C PRO A 32 -4.03 26.41 44.75
N SER A 33 -3.83 26.87 43.52
CA SER A 33 -4.70 27.88 42.90
C SER A 33 -5.32 27.29 41.64
N SER A 34 -6.64 27.18 41.71
CA SER A 34 -7.60 27.03 40.62
C SER A 34 -7.77 25.65 39.98
N PRO A 35 -9.01 25.15 39.89
CA PRO A 35 -9.32 23.97 39.09
C PRO A 35 -9.13 24.32 37.62
N VAL A 36 -8.16 23.67 36.98
CA VAL A 36 -8.06 23.63 35.52
C VAL A 36 -9.36 23.02 35.02
N GLN A 37 -10.18 23.86 34.38
CA GLN A 37 -11.28 23.41 33.54
C GLN A 37 -10.70 22.41 32.55
N SER A 38 -11.12 21.16 32.69
CA SER A 38 -10.83 20.11 31.73
C SER A 38 -11.48 20.53 30.42
N GLU A 39 -10.72 21.21 29.56
CA GLU A 39 -11.09 21.36 28.17
C GLU A 39 -11.31 19.94 27.64
N SER A 40 -12.55 19.66 27.29
CA SER A 40 -12.93 18.49 26.53
C SER A 40 -12.15 18.56 25.22
N VAL A 41 -11.01 17.86 25.18
CA VAL A 41 -10.25 17.65 23.95
C VAL A 41 -11.22 16.94 23.01
N LYS A 42 -11.82 17.69 22.09
CA LYS A 42 -12.62 17.12 21.02
C LYS A 42 -11.76 16.07 20.33
N PRO A 43 -12.30 14.87 20.03
CA PRO A 43 -11.56 13.91 19.23
C PRO A 43 -11.07 14.64 17.97
N PRO A 44 -9.81 14.44 17.56
CA PRO A 44 -9.25 15.15 16.41
C PRO A 44 -10.20 14.99 15.24
N GLU A 45 -10.69 16.11 14.70
CA GLU A 45 -11.54 16.10 13.50
C GLU A 45 -10.76 15.37 12.41
N ILE A 46 -11.26 14.19 12.04
CA ILE A 46 -10.65 13.38 11.00
C ILE A 46 -10.86 14.15 9.70
N SER A 47 -9.82 14.84 9.23
CA SER A 47 -9.89 15.59 7.99
C SER A 47 -10.18 14.63 6.84
N SER A 48 -11.29 14.87 6.17
CA SER A 48 -11.71 14.19 4.96
C SER A 48 -11.03 14.85 3.76
N PRO A 49 -10.53 14.10 2.77
CA PRO A 49 -9.85 14.67 1.61
C PRO A 49 -10.83 15.51 0.78
N THR A 50 -10.33 16.54 0.12
CA THR A 50 -11.07 17.32 -0.87
C THR A 50 -11.29 16.52 -2.15
N ASP A 51 -12.23 16.94 -3.00
CA ASP A 51 -12.49 16.25 -4.27
C ASP A 51 -11.26 16.27 -5.19
N GLY A 52 -10.47 17.35 -5.16
CA GLY A 52 -9.21 17.44 -5.90
C GLY A 52 -8.15 16.45 -5.40
N GLU A 53 -8.02 16.28 -4.08
CA GLU A 53 -7.11 15.28 -3.49
C GLU A 53 -7.55 13.84 -3.80
N ILE A 54 -8.86 13.59 -3.81
CA ILE A 54 -9.43 12.30 -4.19
C ILE A 54 -9.10 11.95 -5.64
N ILE A 55 -9.34 12.89 -6.56
CA ILE A 55 -9.07 12.69 -8.00
C ILE A 55 -7.57 12.44 -8.21
N ALA A 56 -6.71 13.26 -7.60
CA ALA A 56 -5.26 13.11 -7.71
C ALA A 56 -4.76 11.75 -7.17
N LEU A 57 -5.32 11.30 -6.03
CA LEU A 57 -5.00 9.99 -5.46
C LEU A 57 -5.40 8.85 -6.40
N ILE A 58 -6.61 8.89 -6.95
CA ILE A 58 -7.11 7.84 -7.85
C ILE A 58 -6.34 7.82 -9.17
N GLN A 59 -6.07 8.98 -9.77
CA GLN A 59 -5.24 9.07 -10.98
C GLN A 59 -3.83 8.50 -10.74
N ARG A 60 -3.23 8.78 -9.58
CA ARG A 60 -1.95 8.19 -9.21
C ARG A 60 -2.05 6.68 -9.04
N ALA A 61 -3.10 6.21 -8.36
CA ALA A 61 -3.34 4.78 -8.14
C ALA A 61 -3.49 4.03 -9.46
N ASP A 62 -4.29 4.54 -10.40
CA ASP A 62 -4.55 3.92 -11.71
C ASP A 62 -3.30 3.89 -12.60
N ALA A 63 -2.43 4.90 -12.51
CA ALA A 63 -1.17 4.95 -13.27
C ALA A 63 -0.08 4.01 -12.73
N LEU A 64 -0.02 3.79 -11.41
CA LEU A 64 1.07 3.09 -10.74
C LEU A 64 1.32 1.65 -11.26
N PRO A 65 0.30 0.79 -11.47
CA PRO A 65 0.52 -0.57 -11.98
C PRO A 65 1.22 -0.60 -13.34
N LEU A 66 0.79 0.26 -14.27
CA LEU A 66 1.40 0.36 -15.59
C LEU A 66 2.83 0.93 -15.52
N GLU A 67 3.05 1.97 -14.71
CA GLU A 67 4.39 2.50 -14.47
C GLU A 67 5.33 1.45 -13.85
N ALA A 68 4.83 0.69 -12.88
CA ALA A 68 5.59 -0.36 -12.22
C ALA A 68 5.96 -1.48 -13.20
N PHE A 69 5.01 -1.86 -14.06
CA PHE A 69 5.26 -2.85 -15.11
C PHE A 69 6.26 -2.35 -16.16
N ASN A 70 6.16 -1.09 -16.60
CA ASN A 70 7.10 -0.49 -17.55
C ASN A 70 8.53 -0.35 -16.98
N LYS A 71 8.68 -0.42 -15.65
CA LYS A 71 9.98 -0.50 -14.97
C LYS A 71 10.56 -1.92 -14.95
N LEU A 72 9.85 -2.93 -15.44
CA LEU A 72 10.33 -4.29 -15.57
C LEU A 72 10.91 -4.52 -16.97
N GLU A 73 12.14 -5.00 -17.07
CA GLU A 73 12.72 -5.42 -18.34
C GLU A 73 12.61 -6.94 -18.49
N PRO A 74 12.02 -7.47 -19.57
CA PRO A 74 11.97 -8.90 -19.83
C PRO A 74 13.38 -9.48 -19.98
N ALA A 75 13.71 -10.51 -19.20
CA ALA A 75 15.02 -11.14 -19.24
C ALA A 75 14.99 -12.48 -19.99
N SER A 76 14.04 -13.34 -19.63
CA SER A 76 13.90 -14.69 -20.18
C SER A 76 12.50 -15.22 -20.00
N VAL A 77 12.13 -16.24 -20.78
CA VAL A 77 10.90 -17.00 -20.58
C VAL A 77 11.22 -18.27 -19.81
N VAL A 78 10.43 -18.59 -18.79
CA VAL A 78 10.55 -19.79 -17.98
C VAL A 78 9.24 -20.57 -18.02
N GLU A 79 9.33 -21.89 -18.11
CA GLU A 79 8.20 -22.80 -17.96
C GLU A 79 8.10 -23.24 -16.51
N ASP A 80 6.90 -23.16 -15.94
CA ASP A 80 6.59 -23.76 -14.66
C ASP A 80 6.43 -25.27 -14.80
N SER A 81 7.37 -26.03 -14.26
CA SER A 81 7.39 -27.50 -14.37
C SER A 81 6.16 -28.19 -13.78
N GLU A 82 5.42 -27.54 -12.88
CA GLU A 82 4.22 -28.11 -12.25
C GLU A 82 2.96 -27.90 -13.10
N THR A 83 2.85 -26.76 -13.77
CA THR A 83 1.63 -26.35 -14.49
C THR A 83 1.79 -26.34 -16.01
N GLY A 84 3.03 -26.39 -16.52
CA GLY A 84 3.36 -26.19 -17.94
C GLY A 84 3.16 -24.75 -18.42
N ASN A 85 2.85 -23.81 -17.52
CA ASN A 85 2.59 -22.43 -17.89
C ASN A 85 3.88 -21.65 -18.16
N MET A 86 3.84 -20.78 -19.17
CA MET A 86 4.96 -19.94 -19.56
C MET A 86 4.89 -18.58 -18.87
N TYR A 87 6.01 -18.18 -18.26
CA TYR A 87 6.16 -16.92 -17.55
C TYR A 87 7.33 -16.12 -18.10
N ILE A 88 7.18 -14.80 -18.16
CA ILE A 88 8.28 -13.88 -18.43
C ILE A 88 8.93 -13.54 -17.11
N LEU A 89 10.21 -13.87 -16.98
CA LEU A 89 11.06 -13.50 -15.85
C LEU A 89 11.68 -12.14 -16.14
N PHE A 90 11.55 -11.21 -15.19
CA PHE A 90 12.07 -9.87 -15.33
C PHE A 90 13.43 -9.68 -14.65
N THR A 91 14.20 -8.72 -15.14
CA THR A 91 15.43 -8.22 -14.52
C THR A 91 15.38 -6.70 -14.54
N ALA A 92 15.26 -6.03 -13.40
CA ALA A 92 15.23 -4.57 -13.33
C ALA A 92 15.19 -4.05 -11.88
N GLU A 93 14.96 -2.74 -11.76
CA GLU A 93 14.77 -2.01 -10.49
C GLU A 93 13.71 -2.67 -9.59
N LEU A 94 12.59 -3.15 -10.14
CA LEU A 94 11.47 -3.77 -9.41
C LEU A 94 11.44 -5.31 -9.52
N ASP A 95 12.60 -5.96 -9.70
CA ASP A 95 12.70 -7.41 -9.92
C ASP A 95 12.28 -8.33 -8.76
N SER A 96 11.90 -7.77 -7.61
CA SER A 96 11.49 -8.53 -6.42
C SER A 96 10.13 -8.08 -5.91
N ALA A 97 9.42 -9.01 -5.26
CA ALA A 97 8.11 -8.75 -4.68
C ALA A 97 8.12 -7.55 -3.73
N ASP A 98 9.12 -7.45 -2.85
CA ASP A 98 9.21 -6.36 -1.87
C ASP A 98 9.31 -4.98 -2.53
N LYS A 99 10.12 -4.87 -3.59
CA LYS A 99 10.28 -3.59 -4.32
C LYS A 99 9.00 -3.22 -5.07
N MET A 100 8.34 -4.19 -5.70
CA MET A 100 7.06 -3.98 -6.38
C MET A 100 5.97 -3.53 -5.39
N LYS A 101 5.86 -4.24 -4.26
CA LYS A 101 4.93 -3.88 -3.17
C LYS A 101 5.18 -2.46 -2.68
N ALA A 102 6.44 -2.12 -2.36
CA ALA A 102 6.82 -0.78 -1.92
C ALA A 102 6.47 0.31 -2.95
N TYR A 103 6.62 0.02 -4.24
CA TYR A 103 6.25 0.95 -5.31
C TYR A 103 4.74 1.19 -5.35
N LEU A 104 3.93 0.13 -5.32
CA LEU A 104 2.47 0.23 -5.35
C LEU A 104 1.87 0.86 -4.09
N SER A 105 2.49 0.65 -2.91
CA SER A 105 2.07 1.24 -1.63
C SER A 105 2.09 2.77 -1.58
N GLN A 106 2.60 3.45 -2.62
CA GLN A 106 2.53 4.91 -2.73
C GLN A 106 1.10 5.45 -2.82
N ALA A 107 0.16 4.68 -3.37
CA ALA A 107 -1.25 5.10 -3.49
C ALA A 107 -2.26 3.98 -3.17
N TRP A 108 -1.80 2.73 -3.11
CA TRP A 108 -2.65 1.56 -2.83
C TRP A 108 -2.55 1.11 -1.37
N SER A 109 -3.68 0.68 -0.80
CA SER A 109 -3.71 0.05 0.52
C SER A 109 -2.94 -1.28 0.50
N PRO A 110 -2.44 -1.76 1.65
CA PRO A 110 -1.74 -3.06 1.71
C PRO A 110 -2.54 -4.22 1.10
N GLU A 111 -3.85 -4.26 1.31
CA GLU A 111 -4.72 -5.32 0.78
C GLU A 111 -4.85 -5.25 -0.75
N ALA A 112 -4.96 -4.04 -1.29
CA ALA A 112 -4.98 -3.81 -2.74
C ALA A 112 -3.64 -4.19 -3.37
N VAL A 113 -2.52 -3.86 -2.71
CA VAL A 113 -1.18 -4.25 -3.16
C VAL A 113 -1.05 -5.77 -3.23
N GLU A 114 -1.47 -6.52 -2.19
CA GLU A 114 -1.45 -7.98 -2.25
C GLU A 114 -2.32 -8.53 -3.39
N THR A 115 -3.47 -7.90 -3.67
CA THR A 115 -4.33 -8.30 -4.80
C THR A 115 -3.60 -8.12 -6.14
N PHE A 116 -2.91 -6.99 -6.36
CA PHE A 116 -2.08 -6.81 -7.56
C PHE A 116 -0.96 -7.83 -7.67
N MET A 117 -0.38 -8.25 -6.54
CA MET A 117 0.68 -9.25 -6.53
C MET A 117 0.20 -10.64 -6.98
N ASN A 118 -1.11 -10.92 -6.97
CA ASN A 118 -1.66 -12.18 -7.52
C ASN A 118 -1.43 -12.32 -9.03
N LEU A 119 -1.20 -11.21 -9.74
CA LEU A 119 -0.85 -11.24 -11.16
C LEU A 119 0.57 -11.78 -11.42
N TYR A 120 1.41 -11.81 -10.39
CA TYR A 120 2.82 -12.17 -10.49
C TYR A 120 3.10 -13.48 -9.77
N LYS A 121 4.07 -14.22 -10.27
CA LYS A 121 4.67 -15.38 -9.59
C LYS A 121 6.10 -15.03 -9.18
N VAL A 122 6.56 -15.55 -8.04
CA VAL A 122 7.96 -15.42 -7.64
C VAL A 122 8.69 -16.73 -7.97
N VAL A 123 9.68 -16.67 -8.86
CA VAL A 123 10.51 -17.82 -9.25
C VAL A 123 11.98 -17.47 -9.00
N GLY A 124 12.66 -18.26 -8.17
CA GLY A 124 14.07 -17.99 -7.82
C GLY A 124 14.31 -16.61 -7.18
N GLY A 125 13.31 -16.07 -6.45
CA GLY A 125 13.36 -14.75 -5.82
C GLY A 125 13.06 -13.58 -6.76
N LYS A 126 12.73 -13.85 -8.04
CA LYS A 126 12.40 -12.81 -9.03
C LYS A 126 10.93 -12.82 -9.41
N LEU A 127 10.39 -11.65 -9.69
CA LEU A 127 9.04 -11.53 -10.23
C LEU A 127 8.97 -12.04 -11.65
N CYS A 128 7.90 -12.79 -11.90
CA CYS A 128 7.55 -13.35 -13.19
C CYS A 128 6.08 -13.05 -13.49
N TYR A 129 5.74 -12.84 -14.75
CA TYR A 129 4.36 -12.56 -15.17
C TYR A 129 3.88 -13.57 -16.21
N PRO A 130 2.67 -14.13 -16.07
CA PRO A 130 2.15 -15.13 -17.00
C PRO A 130 1.94 -14.52 -18.38
N MET A 131 2.44 -15.19 -19.43
CA MET A 131 2.34 -14.67 -20.80
C MET A 131 0.90 -14.56 -21.30
N SER A 132 -0.04 -15.33 -20.73
CA SER A 132 -1.47 -15.27 -21.06
C SER A 132 -2.11 -13.93 -20.74
N ASN A 133 -1.52 -13.12 -19.86
CA ASN A 133 -2.15 -11.91 -19.32
C ASN A 133 -1.45 -10.63 -19.79
N TRP A 134 -0.54 -10.71 -20.78
CA TRP A 134 0.33 -9.60 -21.19
C TRP A 134 -0.41 -8.38 -21.75
N SER A 135 -1.63 -8.56 -22.27
CA SER A 135 -2.44 -7.49 -22.86
C SER A 135 -3.24 -6.64 -21.87
N SER A 136 -3.27 -7.00 -20.58
CA SER A 136 -4.23 -6.43 -19.63
C SER A 136 -3.66 -5.34 -18.70
N ILE A 137 -2.39 -4.97 -18.87
CA ILE A 137 -1.74 -3.98 -18.00
C ILE A 137 -1.84 -2.60 -18.64
N GLY A 138 -2.67 -1.76 -18.04
CA GLY A 138 -2.82 -0.35 -18.38
C GLY A 138 -4.29 0.00 -18.59
N MET A 139 -4.84 0.83 -17.70
CA MET A 139 -6.21 1.30 -17.84
C MET A 139 -6.27 2.84 -17.81
N HIS A 140 -6.94 3.34 -18.85
CA HIS A 140 -7.64 4.62 -19.02
C HIS A 140 -7.33 5.78 -18.07
N ASN A 141 -6.63 6.80 -18.57
CA ASN A 141 -6.43 8.11 -17.93
C ASN A 141 -7.64 9.05 -18.12
N ASP A 142 -8.86 8.52 -17.98
CA ASP A 142 -10.09 9.23 -18.32
C ASP A 142 -10.98 9.42 -17.08
N THR A 143 -10.54 10.21 -16.10
CA THR A 143 -11.41 10.65 -15.01
C THR A 143 -11.79 12.09 -15.21
N ASP A 144 -13.05 12.47 -14.95
CA ASP A 144 -13.25 13.71 -14.21
C ASP A 144 -14.62 13.89 -13.54
N LYS A 145 -14.48 14.39 -12.30
CA LYS A 145 -15.48 14.79 -11.30
C LYS A 145 -16.00 13.68 -10.39
N VAL A 146 -15.78 13.87 -9.10
CA VAL A 146 -16.44 13.14 -8.02
C VAL A 146 -17.94 13.45 -8.04
N THR A 147 -18.77 12.43 -8.21
CA THR A 147 -20.24 12.55 -8.27
C THR A 147 -20.91 12.16 -6.96
N LYS A 148 -20.30 11.23 -6.20
CA LYS A 148 -20.81 10.79 -4.90
C LYS A 148 -19.67 10.49 -3.95
N ARG A 149 -19.87 10.83 -2.67
CA ARG A 149 -18.98 10.49 -1.56
C ARG A 149 -19.79 9.95 -0.39
N GLU A 150 -19.34 8.85 0.16
CA GLU A 150 -20.00 8.19 1.29
C GLU A 150 -18.94 7.71 2.27
N LEU A 151 -18.85 8.39 3.41
CA LEU A 151 -17.96 7.98 4.49
C LEU A 151 -18.63 6.83 5.25
N LEU A 152 -17.95 5.69 5.28
CA LEU A 152 -18.35 4.49 6.00
C LEU A 152 -17.64 4.43 7.36
N GLU A 153 -18.07 3.52 8.22
CA GLU A 153 -17.39 3.24 9.48
C GLU A 153 -15.93 2.80 9.25
N GLY A 154 -15.06 3.06 10.23
CA GLY A 154 -13.69 2.56 10.20
C GLY A 154 -12.71 3.29 9.27
N ASN A 155 -12.93 4.58 9.00
CA ASN A 155 -12.09 5.40 8.10
C ASN A 155 -12.06 4.90 6.65
N VAL A 156 -13.21 4.42 6.18
CA VAL A 156 -13.40 3.97 4.80
C VAL A 156 -14.31 4.98 4.09
N MET A 157 -14.05 5.25 2.81
CA MET A 157 -14.87 6.15 2.00
C MET A 157 -15.14 5.51 0.63
N ASN A 158 -16.40 5.37 0.27
CA ASN A 158 -16.77 5.07 -1.10
C ASN A 158 -16.85 6.38 -1.89
N VAL A 159 -16.20 6.41 -3.05
CA VAL A 159 -16.16 7.55 -3.95
C VAL A 159 -16.61 7.08 -5.33
N THR A 160 -17.65 7.70 -5.86
CA THR A 160 -18.03 7.51 -7.27
C THR A 160 -17.49 8.67 -8.09
N ILE A 161 -16.80 8.35 -9.19
CA ILE A 161 -16.25 9.30 -10.15
C ILE A 161 -16.88 9.02 -11.51
N ASN A 162 -17.20 10.09 -12.23
CA ASN A 162 -17.60 9.99 -13.62
C ASN A 162 -16.34 9.97 -14.50
N GLY A 163 -16.20 8.95 -15.32
CA GLY A 163 -15.16 8.86 -16.35
C GLY A 163 -15.76 9.00 -17.74
N LYS A 164 -14.91 9.24 -18.74
CA LYS A 164 -15.33 9.40 -20.13
C LYS A 164 -14.59 8.41 -21.03
N GLY A 165 -15.27 7.37 -21.47
CA GLY A 165 -14.74 6.39 -22.40
C GLY A 165 -15.07 6.71 -23.86
N PRO A 166 -14.56 5.90 -24.80
CA PRO A 166 -14.95 5.98 -26.21
C PRO A 166 -16.47 5.83 -26.42
N ASP A 167 -17.13 5.08 -25.53
CA ASP A 167 -18.57 4.80 -25.59
C ASP A 167 -19.44 5.78 -24.78
N GLY A 168 -18.84 6.82 -24.18
CA GLY A 168 -19.55 7.86 -23.42
C GLY A 168 -19.15 7.96 -21.96
N LEU A 169 -20.01 8.60 -21.15
CA LEU A 169 -19.78 8.78 -19.72
C LEU A 169 -20.13 7.48 -18.97
N PHE A 170 -19.28 7.08 -18.04
CA PHE A 170 -19.50 5.94 -17.15
C PHE A 170 -19.17 6.33 -15.71
N ASP A 171 -19.80 5.69 -14.73
CA ASP A 171 -19.47 5.89 -13.33
C ASP A 171 -18.60 4.73 -12.81
N ARG A 172 -17.51 5.05 -12.10
CA ARG A 172 -16.68 4.08 -11.38
C ARG A 172 -16.71 4.38 -9.89
N THR A 173 -16.85 3.34 -9.08
CA THR A 173 -16.82 3.46 -7.63
C THR A 173 -15.52 2.89 -7.09
N TYR A 174 -14.78 3.73 -6.38
CA TYR A 174 -13.56 3.39 -5.66
C TYR A 174 -13.86 3.34 -4.16
N GLN A 175 -13.06 2.56 -3.43
CA GLN A 175 -13.02 2.64 -1.97
C GLN A 175 -11.67 3.21 -1.56
N LEU A 176 -11.69 4.29 -0.80
CA LEU A 176 -10.53 4.84 -0.13
C LEU A 176 -10.52 4.39 1.32
N ARG A 177 -9.33 4.18 1.89
CA ARG A 177 -9.14 3.87 3.31
C ARG A 177 -8.03 4.71 3.89
N LYS A 178 -8.23 5.20 5.13
CA LYS A 178 -7.17 5.86 5.88
C LYS A 178 -6.28 4.83 6.57
N VAL A 179 -4.99 4.83 6.25
CA VAL A 179 -3.94 3.98 6.83
C VAL A 179 -2.83 4.90 7.32
N ASP A 180 -2.47 4.79 8.61
CA ASP A 180 -1.40 5.59 9.25
C ASP A 180 -1.48 7.11 8.98
N GLY A 181 -2.71 7.63 8.91
CA GLY A 181 -2.96 9.06 8.68
C GLY A 181 -3.14 9.47 7.22
N SER A 182 -2.81 8.60 6.27
CA SER A 182 -2.89 8.85 4.83
C SER A 182 -4.07 8.13 4.20
N TRP A 183 -4.74 8.75 3.23
CA TRP A 183 -5.77 8.08 2.42
C TRP A 183 -5.13 7.34 1.26
N LEU A 184 -5.49 6.07 1.10
CA LEU A 184 -5.02 5.18 0.04
C LEU A 184 -6.22 4.54 -0.65
N VAL A 185 -6.08 4.14 -1.91
CA VAL A 185 -7.10 3.38 -2.64
C VAL A 185 -7.05 1.93 -2.16
N ALA A 186 -8.16 1.43 -1.63
CA ALA A 186 -8.31 0.06 -1.14
C ALA A 186 -9.13 -0.83 -2.09
N TYR A 187 -9.91 -0.23 -2.98
CA TYR A 187 -10.66 -0.92 -4.02
C TYR A 187 -10.80 -0.04 -5.25
N SER A 188 -10.71 -0.66 -6.42
CA SER A 188 -11.12 -0.13 -7.71
C SER A 188 -11.81 -1.25 -8.51
N PRO A 189 -12.63 -0.94 -9.54
CA PRO A 189 -13.22 -1.96 -10.41
C PRO A 189 -12.19 -2.91 -11.03
N GLU A 190 -10.99 -2.41 -11.33
CA GLU A 190 -9.89 -3.15 -11.93
C GLU A 190 -9.31 -4.19 -10.96
N LEU A 191 -9.28 -3.88 -9.66
CA LEU A 191 -8.91 -4.86 -8.64
C LEU A 191 -9.92 -6.02 -8.54
N ASP A 192 -11.19 -5.78 -8.89
CA ASP A 192 -12.22 -6.82 -8.89
C ASP A 192 -12.01 -7.84 -10.01
N GLU A 193 -11.47 -7.41 -11.15
CA GLU A 193 -11.13 -8.30 -12.27
C GLU A 193 -9.91 -9.21 -11.98
N ILE A 194 -9.06 -8.80 -11.04
CA ILE A 194 -7.84 -9.54 -10.64
C ILE A 194 -8.17 -10.60 -9.55
N ARG A 195 -9.21 -10.39 -8.75
CA ARG A 195 -9.63 -11.27 -7.65
C ARG A 195 -10.23 -12.58 -8.16
#